data_AF-A0A1J4L0V3-F1
#
_entry.id   AF-A0A1J4L0V3-F1
#
_cell.length_a   1.000
_cell.length_b   1.000
_cell.length_c   1.000
_cell.angle_alpha   90.00
_cell.angle_beta   90.00
_cell.angle_gamma   90.00
#
_symmetry.space_group_name_H-M   'P 1'
#
loop_
_entity.id
_entity.type
_entity.pdbx_description
1 polymer ?
#
loop_
_entity_poly.entity_id
_entity_poly.type
_entity_poly.pdbx_seq_one_letter_code
_entity_poly.pdbx_strand_id
1 'polypeptide(L)'
;MSNDESLNETSKYHSFEEWAQSNLHLIPYLMFFSESHAENLNISAVNFPISKISDKAVGNPASNITKLSTKSNEVSEKFKHDRQRAHYQIIKNLQIFEQQVILEKEKVWEMLQEWTGREIPDVDYLCYDDKKIILLMRKQAYIRQKVSKHAIQLLTKKYGKLLDLERDSKVLIKLFMSKNLLPDDQICKLDNFCIISFTGLVEKHLSRIKMYTALDLKYSSEIQKANKALWATNFPLFMNNLISDAKNHLLTELSYFEPLDGELSLSRCFFCYKSPFQIDIDNIIDQFNSTPPQIFVSMLIDECYKLVPNREKMQTMDQSICLLLFYRCLFNRCYEKYGKMICSFNYESVLKLNEISKVPAKYFPIPFNLIRTGTPEDPIGSIFEKDVHFQEAANFLDKATFQPNPIDALYQIHKTLVGINKGALFNRVGENGTASIDDVKQLLCFDDMFALLLGTLLGSNKPDLFFVSTMISNYAPKMSLSPSFEYAQANLEALTEHCLKFDMEKCLREINGEETKEENVNSS
;
A
#
# COMPACT_ATOMS: atom_id res chain seq x y z
N MET A 1 28.91 29.37 6.19
CA MET A 1 29.53 29.70 4.90
C MET A 1 29.87 28.39 4.21
N SER A 2 28.99 27.95 3.33
CA SER A 2 29.20 26.88 2.36
C SER A 2 28.16 27.13 1.28
N ASN A 3 28.65 27.54 0.11
CA ASN A 3 27.86 27.78 -1.08
C ASN A 3 27.27 26.44 -1.54
N ASP A 4 25.97 26.41 -1.83
CA ASP A 4 25.41 25.42 -2.74
C ASP A 4 24.72 26.15 -3.89
N GLU A 5 25.49 26.27 -4.96
CA GLU A 5 25.00 26.54 -6.30
C GLU A 5 24.30 25.26 -6.81
N SER A 6 22.97 25.28 -6.88
CA SER A 6 22.24 24.44 -7.82
C SER A 6 21.20 25.28 -8.55
N LEU A 7 21.69 25.95 -9.58
CA LEU A 7 20.92 26.65 -10.60
C LEU A 7 20.34 25.67 -11.63
N ASN A 8 19.07 25.88 -11.98
CA ASN A 8 18.50 25.78 -13.32
C ASN A 8 18.92 24.58 -14.20
N GLU A 9 18.13 23.50 -14.16
CA GLU A 9 18.11 22.47 -15.22
C GLU A 9 16.89 22.55 -16.16
N THR A 10 16.13 23.65 -16.16
CA THR A 10 14.86 23.74 -16.91
C THR A 10 14.98 24.12 -18.39
N SER A 11 16.18 24.18 -19.00
CA SER A 11 16.34 24.54 -20.44
C SER A 11 17.14 23.53 -21.28
N LYS A 12 16.91 22.22 -21.09
CA LYS A 12 17.72 21.18 -21.77
C LYS A 12 17.15 20.58 -23.07
N TYR A 13 15.94 20.96 -23.50
CA TYR A 13 15.31 20.33 -24.66
C TYR A 13 15.04 21.35 -25.77
N HIS A 14 15.67 21.13 -26.93
CA HIS A 14 15.55 22.00 -28.11
C HIS A 14 14.44 21.53 -29.07
N SER A 15 13.90 20.32 -28.87
CA SER A 15 12.81 19.76 -29.68
C SER A 15 11.86 18.87 -28.87
N PHE A 16 10.64 18.68 -29.39
CA PHE A 16 9.66 17.73 -28.85
C PHE A 16 10.19 16.29 -28.89
N GLU A 17 10.96 15.92 -29.92
CA GLU A 17 11.60 14.61 -30.01
C GLU A 17 12.58 14.35 -28.85
N GLU A 18 13.41 15.32 -28.48
CA GLU A 18 14.37 15.18 -27.37
C GLU A 18 13.66 15.06 -26.01
N TRP A 19 12.58 15.83 -25.81
CA TRP A 19 11.77 15.73 -24.59
C TRP A 19 11.06 14.37 -24.49
N ALA A 20 10.53 13.86 -25.61
CA ALA A 20 9.84 12.57 -25.66
C ALA A 20 10.80 11.39 -25.41
N GLN A 21 12.05 11.48 -25.88
CA GLN A 21 13.08 10.46 -25.61
C GLN A 21 13.50 10.41 -24.14
N SER A 22 13.59 11.55 -23.45
CA SER A 22 13.94 11.58 -22.02
C SER A 22 12.79 11.21 -21.07
N ASN A 23 11.54 11.19 -21.55
CA ASN A 23 10.34 10.97 -20.73
C ASN A 23 9.55 9.72 -21.15
N LEU A 24 10.26 8.64 -21.48
CA LEU A 24 9.71 7.35 -21.94
C LEU A 24 8.61 6.76 -21.02
N HIS A 25 8.63 7.05 -19.72
CA HIS A 25 7.61 6.58 -18.76
C HIS A 25 6.25 7.29 -18.89
N LEU A 26 6.19 8.43 -19.60
CA LEU A 26 4.95 9.18 -19.90
C LEU A 26 4.33 8.80 -21.27
N ILE A 27 5.04 8.03 -22.09
CA ILE A 27 4.63 7.64 -23.45
C ILE A 27 3.28 6.89 -23.53
N PRO A 28 2.86 6.06 -22.55
CA PRO A 28 1.53 5.44 -22.58
C PRO A 28 0.37 6.44 -22.60
N TYR A 29 0.62 7.71 -22.26
CA TYR A 29 -0.39 8.78 -22.26
C TYR A 29 -0.46 9.59 -23.57
N LEU A 30 0.55 9.46 -24.45
CA LEU A 30 0.71 10.29 -25.65
C LEU A 30 0.44 9.54 -26.97
N MET A 31 0.38 8.21 -26.95
CA MET A 31 0.08 7.39 -28.13
C MET A 31 -1.42 7.40 -28.49
N PHE A 32 -1.92 8.50 -29.03
CA PHE A 32 -3.13 8.53 -29.86
C PHE A 32 -3.05 9.72 -30.84
N PHE A 33 -2.20 9.58 -31.86
CA PHE A 33 -2.23 10.44 -33.03
C PHE A 33 -2.10 9.59 -34.29
N SER A 34 -3.24 9.33 -34.95
CA SER A 34 -3.43 9.43 -36.40
C SER A 34 -4.73 8.71 -36.81
N GLU A 35 -5.84 9.45 -36.76
CA GLU A 35 -6.95 9.21 -37.68
C GLU A 35 -7.28 10.56 -38.30
N SER A 36 -6.88 10.72 -39.56
CA SER A 36 -7.11 11.92 -40.35
C SER A 36 -8.60 12.11 -40.59
N HIS A 37 -9.19 13.17 -40.05
CA HIS A 37 -10.46 13.70 -40.54
C HIS A 37 -10.18 14.79 -41.56
N ALA A 38 -10.23 14.42 -42.84
CA ALA A 38 -10.33 15.36 -43.95
C ALA A 38 -11.82 15.53 -44.31
N GLU A 39 -12.59 16.17 -43.44
CA GLU A 39 -13.94 16.61 -43.78
C GLU A 39 -14.17 18.04 -43.29
N ASN A 40 -14.67 18.87 -44.20
CA ASN A 40 -15.14 20.25 -44.02
C ASN A 40 -14.13 21.40 -44.21
N LEU A 41 -13.52 21.48 -45.40
CA LEU A 41 -13.15 22.78 -45.99
C LEU A 41 -14.28 23.25 -46.91
N ASN A 42 -15.20 24.06 -46.39
CA ASN A 42 -16.21 24.73 -47.21
C ASN A 42 -15.58 25.94 -47.90
N ILE A 43 -15.09 25.74 -49.13
CA ILE A 43 -14.71 26.82 -50.02
C ILE A 43 -15.95 27.14 -50.86
N SER A 44 -16.55 28.30 -50.62
CA SER A 44 -17.67 28.77 -51.43
C SER A 44 -17.13 29.56 -52.63
N ALA A 45 -17.53 29.14 -53.83
CA ALA A 45 -17.25 29.85 -55.08
C ALA A 45 -18.47 30.67 -55.49
N VAL A 46 -18.27 31.98 -55.73
CA VAL A 46 -19.32 32.83 -56.31
C VAL A 46 -19.11 32.87 -57.82
N ASN A 47 -19.99 32.23 -58.57
CA ASN A 47 -19.98 32.29 -60.03
C ASN A 47 -20.60 33.61 -60.51
N PHE A 48 -19.86 34.36 -61.32
CA PHE A 48 -20.43 35.47 -62.09
C PHE A 48 -21.04 34.91 -63.39
N PRO A 49 -22.28 35.28 -63.76
CA PRO A 49 -22.84 34.87 -65.04
C PRO A 49 -22.13 35.63 -66.15
N ILE A 50 -21.13 35.00 -66.77
CA ILE A 50 -20.65 35.44 -68.09
C ILE A 50 -21.75 35.03 -69.08
N SER A 51 -22.46 36.02 -69.63
CA SER A 51 -23.58 35.83 -70.55
C SER A 51 -23.24 34.84 -71.66
N LYS A 52 -24.04 33.77 -71.80
CA LYS A 52 -24.06 32.88 -72.97
C LYS A 52 -24.36 33.71 -74.23
N ILE A 53 -23.34 33.92 -75.06
CA ILE A 53 -23.56 34.31 -76.46
C ILE A 53 -23.59 33.01 -77.27
N SER A 54 -24.78 32.66 -77.75
CA SER A 54 -25.03 31.46 -78.55
C SER A 54 -24.75 31.70 -80.04
N ASP A 55 -23.96 30.82 -80.65
CA ASP A 55 -23.79 30.73 -82.10
C ASP A 55 -25.04 30.14 -82.78
N LYS A 56 -25.56 30.84 -83.81
CA LYS A 56 -26.08 30.23 -85.05
C LYS A 56 -26.11 31.25 -86.21
N ALA A 57 -25.39 30.86 -87.27
CA ALA A 57 -25.22 31.37 -88.64
C ALA A 57 -26.50 31.89 -89.36
N VAL A 58 -26.55 32.65 -90.46
CA VAL A 58 -25.71 32.91 -91.67
C VAL A 58 -26.12 34.28 -92.26
N GLY A 59 -25.18 35.06 -92.83
CA GLY A 59 -25.50 36.09 -93.85
C GLY A 59 -24.62 37.36 -93.80
N ASN A 60 -23.75 37.54 -94.81
CA ASN A 60 -23.02 38.78 -95.11
C ASN A 60 -23.66 39.43 -96.37
N PRO A 61 -23.51 40.73 -96.73
CA PRO A 61 -22.38 41.60 -96.38
C PRO A 61 -22.69 43.09 -96.06
N ALA A 62 -21.63 43.77 -95.62
CA ALA A 62 -21.32 45.21 -95.74
C ALA A 62 -21.71 46.17 -94.60
N SER A 63 -20.69 46.95 -94.22
CA SER A 63 -20.69 48.23 -93.50
C SER A 63 -21.24 48.27 -92.07
N ASN A 64 -20.36 47.99 -91.10
CA ASN A 64 -20.04 48.82 -89.93
C ASN A 64 -19.40 47.95 -88.85
N ILE A 65 -18.08 47.75 -88.94
CA ILE A 65 -17.29 47.27 -87.80
C ILE A 65 -17.09 48.48 -86.88
N THR A 66 -18.12 48.82 -86.11
CA THR A 66 -17.96 49.63 -84.92
C THR A 66 -17.38 48.73 -83.84
N LYS A 67 -16.19 49.08 -83.35
CA LYS A 67 -15.51 48.48 -82.19
C LYS A 67 -16.51 48.15 -81.07
N LEU A 68 -16.85 46.87 -80.91
CA LEU A 68 -17.61 46.34 -79.77
C LEU A 68 -16.76 45.41 -78.88
N SER A 69 -15.44 45.35 -79.11
CA SER A 69 -14.51 44.52 -78.32
C SER A 69 -13.95 45.19 -77.05
N THR A 70 -14.38 46.40 -76.71
CA THR A 70 -13.89 47.11 -75.51
C THR A 70 -14.70 46.76 -74.26
N LYS A 71 -16.02 46.54 -74.35
CA LYS A 71 -16.86 46.25 -73.17
C LYS A 71 -16.62 44.86 -72.56
N SER A 72 -16.30 43.82 -73.34
CA SER A 72 -15.99 42.50 -72.78
C SER A 72 -14.63 42.48 -72.08
N ASN A 73 -13.66 43.23 -72.62
CA ASN A 73 -12.33 43.36 -72.01
C ASN A 73 -12.38 44.20 -70.73
N GLU A 74 -13.19 45.27 -70.68
CA GLU A 74 -13.38 46.06 -69.46
C GLU A 74 -14.02 45.25 -68.33
N VAL A 75 -15.03 44.42 -68.62
CA VAL A 75 -15.66 43.55 -67.62
C VAL A 75 -14.68 42.48 -67.13
N SER A 76 -13.86 41.91 -68.03
CA SER A 76 -12.83 40.93 -67.68
C SER A 76 -11.73 41.52 -66.81
N GLU A 77 -11.21 42.71 -67.14
CA GLU A 77 -10.17 43.37 -66.35
C GLU A 77 -10.70 43.84 -64.98
N LYS A 78 -11.94 44.32 -64.92
CA LYS A 78 -12.59 44.65 -63.64
C LYS A 78 -12.71 43.42 -62.73
N PHE A 79 -13.15 42.29 -63.28
CA PHE A 79 -13.26 41.04 -62.53
C PHE A 79 -11.89 40.56 -62.02
N LYS A 80 -10.85 40.58 -62.87
CA LYS A 80 -9.48 40.23 -62.45
C LYS A 80 -9.01 41.10 -61.30
N HIS A 81 -9.27 42.41 -61.36
CA HIS A 81 -8.91 43.34 -60.29
C HIS A 81 -9.66 43.05 -58.98
N ASP A 82 -10.98 42.84 -59.06
CA ASP A 82 -11.81 42.51 -57.90
C ASP A 82 -11.39 41.16 -57.27
N ARG A 83 -11.08 40.16 -58.10
CA ARG A 83 -10.53 38.85 -57.68
C ARG A 83 -9.21 39.02 -56.95
N GLN A 84 -8.24 39.71 -57.56
CA GLN A 84 -6.94 39.97 -56.96
C GLN A 84 -7.07 40.66 -55.60
N ARG A 85 -7.94 41.68 -55.51
CA ARG A 85 -8.20 42.41 -54.28
C ARG A 85 -8.81 41.52 -53.19
N ALA A 86 -9.81 40.70 -53.55
CA ALA A 86 -10.46 39.78 -52.62
C ALA A 86 -9.50 38.70 -52.12
N HIS A 87 -8.74 38.07 -53.01
CA HIS A 87 -7.76 37.03 -52.67
C HIS A 87 -6.60 37.60 -51.85
N TYR A 88 -6.11 38.80 -52.18
CA TYR A 88 -5.11 39.50 -51.37
C TYR A 88 -5.60 39.75 -49.94
N GLN A 89 -6.86 40.17 -49.78
CA GLN A 89 -7.45 40.36 -48.45
C GLN A 89 -7.56 39.03 -47.69
N ILE A 90 -7.90 37.93 -48.37
CA ILE A 90 -7.93 36.59 -47.76
C ILE A 90 -6.53 36.19 -47.29
N ILE A 91 -5.50 36.36 -48.12
CA ILE A 91 -4.11 36.08 -47.75
C ILE A 91 -3.71 36.86 -46.51
N LYS A 92 -4.00 38.18 -46.48
CA LYS A 92 -3.69 39.03 -45.34
C LYS A 92 -4.41 38.56 -44.06
N ASN A 93 -5.69 38.19 -44.17
CA ASN A 93 -6.45 37.65 -43.04
C ASN A 93 -5.90 36.30 -42.56
N LEU A 94 -5.49 35.42 -43.47
CA LEU A 94 -4.87 34.14 -43.14
C LEU A 94 -3.52 34.31 -42.45
N GLN A 95 -2.70 35.27 -42.88
CA GLN A 95 -1.43 35.58 -42.22
C GLN A 95 -1.64 36.10 -40.80
N ILE A 96 -2.62 36.98 -40.58
CA ILE A 96 -2.99 37.45 -39.23
C ILE A 96 -3.47 36.27 -38.38
N PHE A 97 -4.33 35.42 -38.93
CA PHE A 97 -4.85 34.24 -38.24
C PHE A 97 -3.75 33.24 -37.89
N GLU A 98 -2.81 32.97 -38.80
CA GLU A 98 -1.65 32.11 -38.56
C GLU A 98 -0.83 32.61 -37.37
N GLN A 99 -0.54 33.92 -37.30
CA GLN A 99 0.18 34.50 -36.17
C GLN A 99 -0.60 34.36 -34.85
N GLN A 100 -1.92 34.52 -34.88
CA GLN A 100 -2.77 34.28 -33.71
C GLN A 100 -2.71 32.81 -33.27
N VAL A 101 -2.76 31.86 -34.20
CA VAL A 101 -2.65 30.42 -33.91
C VAL A 101 -1.28 30.09 -33.31
N ILE A 102 -0.20 30.65 -33.84
CA ILE A 102 1.16 30.45 -33.30
C ILE A 102 1.25 30.95 -31.85
N LEU A 103 0.79 32.17 -31.57
CA LEU A 103 0.80 32.74 -30.23
C LEU A 103 -0.04 31.92 -29.24
N GLU A 104 -1.23 31.46 -29.65
CA GLU A 104 -2.08 30.64 -28.79
C GLU A 104 -1.48 29.24 -28.58
N LYS A 105 -0.81 28.68 -29.60
CA LYS A 105 -0.09 27.40 -29.51
C LYS A 105 1.04 27.47 -28.49
N GLU A 106 1.83 28.54 -28.51
CA GLU A 106 2.91 28.78 -27.55
C GLU A 106 2.38 28.87 -26.11
N LYS A 107 1.29 29.63 -25.88
CA LYS A 107 0.64 29.68 -24.55
C LYS A 107 0.16 28.32 -24.08
N VAL A 108 -0.51 27.55 -24.94
CA VAL A 108 -0.99 26.21 -24.59
C VAL A 108 0.18 25.27 -24.31
N TRP A 109 1.30 25.42 -25.03
CA TRP A 109 2.52 24.67 -24.79
C TRP A 109 3.14 24.99 -23.44
N GLU A 110 3.28 26.27 -23.08
CA GLU A 110 3.78 26.70 -21.76
C GLU A 110 2.92 26.13 -20.63
N MET A 111 1.59 26.20 -20.76
CA MET A 111 0.67 25.59 -19.79
C MET A 111 0.84 24.07 -19.73
N LEU A 112 1.02 23.40 -20.88
CA LEU A 112 1.22 21.95 -20.91
C LEU A 112 2.49 21.57 -20.15
N GLN A 113 3.59 22.30 -20.40
CA GLN A 113 4.87 22.11 -19.71
C GLN A 113 4.73 22.33 -18.20
N GLU A 114 4.02 23.38 -17.78
CA GLU A 114 3.71 23.62 -16.37
C GLU A 114 2.98 22.42 -15.74
N TRP A 115 1.94 21.90 -16.39
CA TRP A 115 1.16 20.78 -15.87
C TRP A 115 1.90 19.45 -15.87
N THR A 116 2.73 19.19 -16.87
CA THR A 116 3.56 17.97 -16.94
C THR A 116 4.76 18.03 -15.99
N GLY A 117 5.23 19.23 -15.66
CA GLY A 117 6.34 19.45 -14.72
C GLY A 117 5.92 19.44 -13.24
N ARG A 118 4.61 19.47 -12.95
CA ARG A 118 4.11 19.35 -11.56
C ARG A 118 4.35 17.95 -11.02
N GLU A 119 4.76 17.88 -9.75
CA GLU A 119 4.83 16.63 -9.01
C GLU A 119 3.46 15.92 -9.02
N ILE A 120 3.47 14.60 -9.18
CA ILE A 120 2.24 13.81 -9.17
C ILE A 120 1.62 13.95 -7.78
N PRO A 121 0.37 14.46 -7.68
CA PRO A 121 -0.27 14.63 -6.38
C PRO A 121 -0.31 13.30 -5.63
N ASP A 122 0.23 13.30 -4.43
CA ASP A 122 0.36 12.13 -3.60
C ASP A 122 -0.36 12.34 -2.25
N VAL A 123 -0.49 11.28 -1.47
CA VAL A 123 -1.13 11.35 -0.16
C VAL A 123 -0.20 12.10 0.81
N ASP A 124 -0.76 13.11 1.48
CA ASP A 124 -0.05 13.81 2.56
C ASP A 124 0.16 12.87 3.77
N TYR A 125 1.03 13.27 4.70
CA TYR A 125 1.30 12.54 5.95
C TYR A 125 0.00 12.18 6.70
N LEU A 126 -0.24 10.88 6.90
CA LEU A 126 -1.49 10.32 7.43
C LEU A 126 -1.60 10.46 8.96
N CYS A 127 -1.61 11.70 9.45
CA CYS A 127 -1.56 12.09 10.86
C CYS A 127 -2.89 11.99 11.64
N TYR A 128 -3.75 11.00 11.34
CA TYR A 128 -5.08 10.87 11.94
C TYR A 128 -5.33 9.45 12.46
N ASP A 129 -6.11 9.33 13.54
CA ASP A 129 -6.59 8.04 14.02
C ASP A 129 -7.93 7.62 13.43
N ASP A 130 -8.71 8.57 12.91
CA ASP A 130 -9.97 8.26 12.24
C ASP A 130 -9.72 7.69 10.83
N LYS A 131 -10.05 6.41 10.64
CA LYS A 131 -9.96 5.70 9.36
C LYS A 131 -10.75 6.38 8.24
N LYS A 132 -11.86 7.07 8.55
CA LYS A 132 -12.66 7.81 7.57
C LYS A 132 -11.88 8.99 7.02
N ILE A 133 -11.18 9.74 7.88
CA ILE A 133 -10.35 10.87 7.47
C ILE A 133 -9.14 10.40 6.67
N ILE A 134 -8.47 9.32 7.09
CA ILE A 134 -7.39 8.69 6.30
C ILE A 134 -7.89 8.32 4.89
N LEU A 135 -9.07 7.71 4.78
CA LEU A 135 -9.65 7.35 3.49
C LEU A 135 -10.00 8.59 2.66
N LEU A 136 -10.48 9.67 3.28
CA LEU A 136 -10.74 10.94 2.60
C LEU A 136 -9.47 11.56 2.04
N MET A 137 -8.34 11.54 2.78
CA MET A 137 -7.05 12.02 2.27
C MET A 137 -6.59 11.24 1.04
N ARG A 138 -6.71 9.90 1.07
CA ARG A 138 -6.39 9.05 -0.08
C ARG A 138 -7.29 9.35 -1.29
N LYS A 139 -8.59 9.55 -1.05
CA LYS A 139 -9.54 9.97 -2.09
C LYS A 139 -9.17 11.34 -2.65
N GLN A 140 -8.77 12.28 -1.80
CA GLN A 140 -8.36 13.61 -2.24
C GLN A 140 -7.14 13.56 -3.16
N ALA A 141 -6.08 12.84 -2.78
CA ALA A 141 -4.90 12.64 -3.63
C ALA A 141 -5.29 12.04 -4.99
N TYR A 142 -6.14 11.00 -5.01
CA TYR A 142 -6.66 10.41 -6.24
C TYR A 142 -7.44 11.42 -7.10
N ILE A 143 -8.30 12.25 -6.50
CA ILE A 143 -9.04 13.30 -7.22
C ILE A 143 -8.09 14.33 -7.83
N ARG A 144 -7.07 14.77 -7.09
CA ARG A 144 -6.04 15.69 -7.59
C ARG A 144 -5.28 15.09 -8.78
N GLN A 145 -4.91 13.81 -8.72
CA GLN A 145 -4.33 13.09 -9.87
C GLN A 145 -5.27 13.08 -11.09
N LYS A 146 -6.59 12.91 -10.89
CA LYS A 146 -7.58 12.97 -11.98
C LYS A 146 -7.71 14.37 -12.57
N VAL A 147 -7.61 15.42 -11.75
CA VAL A 147 -7.56 16.81 -12.23
C VAL A 147 -6.35 17.00 -13.13
N SER A 148 -5.14 16.65 -12.66
CA SER A 148 -3.90 16.77 -13.44
C SER A 148 -3.99 16.00 -14.75
N LYS A 149 -4.45 14.74 -14.71
CA LYS A 149 -4.64 13.92 -15.92
C LYS A 149 -5.54 14.60 -16.96
N HIS A 150 -6.70 15.11 -16.53
CA HIS A 150 -7.63 15.74 -17.47
C HIS A 150 -7.17 17.12 -17.94
N ALA A 151 -6.44 17.87 -17.11
CA ALA A 151 -5.83 19.14 -17.51
C ALA A 151 -4.79 18.91 -18.63
N ILE A 152 -3.90 17.92 -18.46
CA ILE A 152 -2.93 17.52 -19.49
C ILE A 152 -3.66 17.12 -20.77
N GLN A 153 -4.63 16.20 -20.69
CA GLN A 153 -5.40 15.76 -21.87
C GLN A 153 -6.11 16.90 -22.60
N LEU A 154 -6.66 17.87 -21.85
CA LEU A 154 -7.30 19.05 -22.42
C LEU A 154 -6.29 19.91 -23.19
N LEU A 155 -5.13 20.16 -22.60
CA LEU A 155 -4.06 20.97 -23.20
C LEU A 155 -3.45 20.28 -24.41
N THR A 156 -3.19 18.97 -24.35
CA THR A 156 -2.73 18.17 -25.50
C THR A 156 -3.69 18.26 -26.67
N LYS A 157 -5.01 18.15 -26.42
CA LYS A 157 -6.03 18.29 -27.47
C LYS A 157 -6.07 19.68 -28.08
N LYS A 158 -5.99 20.73 -27.25
CA LYS A 158 -5.90 22.11 -27.73
C LYS A 158 -4.66 22.31 -28.61
N TYR A 159 -3.51 21.82 -28.14
CA TYR A 159 -2.24 21.91 -28.86
C TYR A 159 -2.31 21.20 -30.21
N GLY A 160 -2.82 19.96 -30.25
CA GLY A 160 -3.02 19.21 -31.50
C GLY A 160 -3.90 19.96 -32.49
N LYS A 161 -5.02 20.54 -32.05
CA LYS A 161 -5.90 21.35 -32.91
C LYS A 161 -5.21 22.60 -33.46
N LEU A 162 -4.38 23.25 -32.64
CA LEU A 162 -3.63 24.45 -33.06
C LEU A 162 -2.53 24.10 -34.08
N LEU A 163 -1.86 22.96 -33.93
CA LEU A 163 -0.93 22.44 -34.95
C LEU A 163 -1.62 22.20 -36.30
N ASP A 164 -2.80 21.57 -36.27
CA ASP A 164 -3.60 21.37 -37.49
C ASP A 164 -3.98 22.71 -38.14
N LEU A 165 -4.48 23.68 -37.36
CA LEU A 165 -4.85 25.00 -37.87
C LEU A 165 -3.65 25.78 -38.45
N GLU A 166 -2.47 25.68 -37.84
CA GLU A 166 -1.25 26.29 -38.35
C GLU A 166 -0.85 25.69 -39.70
N ARG A 167 -0.83 24.35 -39.80
CA ARG A 167 -0.54 23.64 -41.04
C ARG A 167 -1.53 24.04 -42.13
N ASP A 168 -2.83 24.01 -41.83
CA ASP A 168 -3.89 24.28 -42.79
C ASP A 168 -3.84 25.74 -43.25
N SER A 169 -3.51 26.69 -42.36
CA SER A 169 -3.31 28.10 -42.71
C SER A 169 -2.17 28.28 -43.72
N LYS A 170 -1.02 27.62 -43.52
CA LYS A 170 0.11 27.64 -44.45
C LYS A 170 -0.27 27.08 -45.83
N VAL A 171 -1.01 25.98 -45.86
CA VAL A 171 -1.50 25.37 -47.11
C VAL A 171 -2.45 26.33 -47.83
N LEU A 172 -3.40 26.95 -47.12
CA LEU A 172 -4.33 27.91 -47.72
C LEU A 172 -3.63 29.18 -48.22
N ILE A 173 -2.67 29.72 -47.48
CA ILE A 173 -1.86 30.87 -47.95
C ILE A 173 -1.16 30.51 -49.27
N LYS A 174 -0.54 29.32 -49.34
CA LYS A 174 0.10 28.83 -50.57
C LYS A 174 -0.89 28.65 -51.73
N LEU A 175 -2.09 28.14 -51.45
CA LEU A 175 -3.17 27.99 -52.44
C LEU A 175 -3.56 29.34 -53.04
N PHE A 176 -3.86 30.34 -52.21
CA PHE A 176 -4.28 31.67 -52.66
C PHE A 176 -3.15 32.48 -53.32
N MET A 177 -1.88 32.19 -53.00
CA MET A 177 -0.72 32.78 -53.69
C MET A 177 -0.40 32.12 -55.04
N SER A 178 -0.91 30.91 -55.30
CA SER A 178 -0.58 30.15 -56.50
C SER A 178 -1.40 30.61 -57.69
N LYS A 179 -0.71 31.06 -58.76
CA LYS A 179 -1.37 31.56 -59.98
C LYS A 179 -2.23 30.52 -60.71
N ASN A 180 -1.95 29.23 -60.53
CA ASN A 180 -2.53 28.16 -61.36
C ASN A 180 -3.45 27.19 -60.61
N LEU A 181 -3.63 27.35 -59.29
CA LEU A 181 -4.42 26.39 -58.49
C LEU A 181 -5.88 26.81 -58.32
N LEU A 182 -6.17 28.11 -58.36
CA LEU A 182 -7.52 28.64 -58.29
C LEU A 182 -8.00 29.03 -59.70
N PRO A 183 -9.23 28.70 -60.10
CA PRO A 183 -9.79 29.12 -61.38
C PRO A 183 -9.72 30.65 -61.56
N ASP A 184 -9.34 31.10 -62.75
CA ASP A 184 -9.16 32.53 -63.05
C ASP A 184 -10.48 33.28 -63.20
N ASP A 185 -11.58 32.56 -63.38
CA ASP A 185 -12.95 33.05 -63.53
C ASP A 185 -13.76 33.00 -62.23
N GLN A 186 -13.13 32.69 -61.09
CA GLN A 186 -13.81 32.57 -59.79
C GLN A 186 -13.18 33.41 -58.68
N ILE A 187 -14.04 33.95 -57.81
CA ILE A 187 -13.67 34.55 -56.53
C ILE A 187 -14.06 33.58 -55.42
N CYS A 188 -13.07 32.84 -54.92
CA CYS A 188 -13.22 31.99 -53.74
C CYS A 188 -13.26 32.82 -52.45
N LYS A 189 -14.05 32.37 -51.47
CA LYS A 189 -14.07 32.89 -50.10
C LYS A 189 -13.84 31.76 -49.10
N LEU A 190 -13.35 32.12 -47.91
CA LEU A 190 -13.21 31.22 -46.77
C LEU A 190 -14.23 31.61 -45.71
N ASP A 191 -15.14 30.68 -45.40
CA ASP A 191 -16.14 30.87 -44.36
C ASP A 191 -15.67 30.23 -43.05
N ASN A 192 -15.68 31.00 -41.96
CA ASN A 192 -15.40 30.57 -40.57
C ASN A 192 -14.02 29.95 -40.26
N PHE A 193 -13.11 29.81 -41.23
CA PHE A 193 -11.78 29.23 -40.98
C PHE A 193 -10.94 30.02 -39.97
N CYS A 194 -11.02 31.36 -40.01
CA CYS A 194 -10.25 32.24 -39.13
C CYS A 194 -10.79 32.33 -37.68
N ILE A 195 -11.53 31.33 -37.21
CA ILE A 195 -12.06 31.27 -35.84
C ILE A 195 -11.44 30.08 -35.13
N ILE A 196 -10.66 30.35 -34.08
CA ILE A 196 -10.14 29.29 -33.20
C ILE A 196 -11.30 28.82 -32.31
N SER A 197 -11.78 27.60 -32.56
CA SER A 197 -12.80 26.97 -31.74
C SER A 197 -12.34 25.60 -31.24
N PHE A 198 -12.61 25.35 -29.95
CA PHE A 198 -12.37 24.07 -29.29
C PHE A 198 -13.68 23.36 -28.90
N THR A 199 -14.83 23.88 -29.34
CA THR A 199 -16.17 23.35 -29.05
C THR A 199 -16.25 21.87 -29.43
N GLY A 200 -16.86 21.05 -28.58
CA GLY A 200 -16.94 19.59 -28.72
C GLY A 200 -15.64 18.82 -28.41
N LEU A 201 -14.46 19.41 -28.62
CA LEU A 201 -13.17 18.71 -28.42
C LEU A 201 -12.78 18.58 -26.94
N VAL A 202 -12.99 19.67 -26.18
CA VAL A 202 -12.47 19.81 -24.80
C VAL A 202 -13.53 19.78 -23.70
N GLU A 203 -14.82 19.87 -24.05
CA GLU A 203 -15.93 19.99 -23.09
C GLU A 203 -15.97 18.87 -22.08
N LYS A 204 -15.80 17.62 -22.53
CA LYS A 204 -15.72 16.44 -21.65
C LYS A 204 -14.65 16.61 -20.57
N HIS A 205 -13.48 17.13 -20.93
CA HIS A 205 -12.37 17.31 -19.98
C HIS A 205 -12.63 18.49 -19.04
N LEU A 206 -13.17 19.61 -19.55
CA LEU A 206 -13.56 20.76 -18.73
C LEU A 206 -14.60 20.38 -17.67
N SER A 207 -15.66 19.65 -18.06
CA SER A 207 -16.70 19.19 -17.13
C SER A 207 -16.13 18.28 -16.05
N ARG A 208 -15.20 17.38 -16.42
CA ARG A 208 -14.53 16.48 -15.46
C ARG A 208 -13.63 17.24 -14.50
N ILE A 209 -12.81 18.18 -14.99
CA ILE A 209 -11.96 19.04 -14.15
C ILE A 209 -12.84 19.79 -13.15
N LYS A 210 -13.90 20.48 -13.61
CA LYS A 210 -14.81 21.23 -12.73
C LYS A 210 -15.42 20.36 -11.63
N MET A 211 -15.91 19.17 -12.00
CA MET A 211 -16.47 18.21 -11.04
C MET A 211 -15.44 17.76 -10.01
N TYR A 212 -14.23 17.39 -10.46
CA TYR A 212 -13.17 16.91 -9.57
C TYR A 212 -12.61 18.02 -8.67
N THR A 213 -12.45 19.24 -9.17
CA THR A 213 -12.05 20.39 -8.35
C THR A 213 -13.08 20.68 -7.25
N ALA A 214 -14.37 20.59 -7.54
CA ALA A 214 -15.41 20.75 -6.51
C ALA A 214 -15.33 19.66 -5.42
N LEU A 215 -15.03 18.41 -5.81
CA LEU A 215 -14.82 17.32 -4.85
C LEU A 215 -13.54 17.51 -4.03
N ASP A 216 -12.45 17.95 -4.64
CA ASP A 216 -11.19 18.24 -3.93
C ASP A 216 -11.39 19.32 -2.87
N LEU A 217 -12.09 20.41 -3.19
CA LEU A 217 -12.42 21.47 -2.22
C LEU A 217 -13.27 20.95 -1.07
N LYS A 218 -14.26 20.11 -1.36
CA LYS A 218 -15.10 19.48 -0.33
C LYS A 218 -14.25 18.62 0.61
N TYR A 219 -13.44 17.70 0.07
CA TYR A 219 -12.58 16.83 0.88
C TYR A 219 -11.55 17.64 1.66
N SER A 220 -10.96 18.68 1.06
CA SER A 220 -10.01 19.56 1.76
C SER A 220 -10.65 20.23 2.97
N SER A 221 -11.89 20.72 2.85
CA SER A 221 -12.60 21.35 3.97
C SER A 221 -12.94 20.35 5.09
N GLU A 222 -13.34 19.13 4.73
CA GLU A 222 -13.61 18.07 5.71
C GLU A 222 -12.34 17.63 6.45
N ILE A 223 -11.22 17.45 5.73
CA ILE A 223 -9.93 17.06 6.32
C ILE A 223 -9.39 18.17 7.23
N GLN A 224 -9.47 19.44 6.84
CA GLN A 224 -8.99 20.56 7.66
C GLN A 224 -9.75 20.74 8.98
N LYS A 225 -11.01 20.30 9.04
CA LYS A 225 -11.82 20.33 10.27
C LYS A 225 -11.54 19.15 11.19
N ALA A 226 -10.89 18.10 10.69
CA ALA A 226 -10.60 16.93 11.49
C ALA A 226 -9.44 17.20 12.46
N ASN A 227 -9.58 16.67 13.68
CA ASN A 227 -8.49 16.73 14.65
C ASN A 227 -7.43 15.71 14.27
N LYS A 228 -6.19 16.19 14.14
CA LYS A 228 -5.02 15.31 14.00
C LYS A 228 -4.85 14.47 15.26
N ALA A 229 -4.23 13.31 15.10
CA ALA A 229 -3.96 12.43 16.22
C ALA A 229 -2.97 13.05 17.21
N LEU A 230 -3.07 12.67 18.47
CA LEU A 230 -2.22 13.21 19.53
C LEU A 230 -0.75 12.83 19.32
N TRP A 231 -0.47 11.62 18.83
CA TRP A 231 0.88 11.17 18.49
C TRP A 231 1.54 12.03 17.39
N ALA A 232 0.75 12.66 16.52
CA ALA A 232 1.26 13.53 15.46
C ALA A 232 1.44 14.99 15.91
N THR A 233 0.68 15.44 16.91
CA THR A 233 0.69 16.85 17.36
C THR A 233 1.49 17.07 18.65
N ASN A 234 1.51 16.09 19.55
CA ASN A 234 2.23 16.13 20.81
C ASN A 234 2.59 14.69 21.26
N PHE A 235 3.65 14.16 20.63
CA PHE A 235 4.13 12.81 20.90
C PHE A 235 4.48 12.55 22.39
N PRO A 236 5.16 13.45 23.13
CA PRO A 236 5.42 13.24 24.55
C PRO A 236 4.15 13.09 25.40
N LEU A 237 3.12 13.91 25.16
CA LEU A 237 1.84 13.80 25.87
C LEU A 237 1.11 12.50 25.51
N PHE A 238 1.11 12.12 24.23
CA PHE A 238 0.58 10.82 23.80
C PHE A 238 1.24 9.66 24.53
N MET A 239 2.57 9.63 24.57
CA MET A 239 3.32 8.57 25.25
C MET A 239 3.05 8.56 26.75
N ASN A 240 3.00 9.72 27.42
CA ASN A 240 2.67 9.77 28.85
C ASN A 240 1.28 9.21 29.15
N ASN A 241 0.28 9.51 28.31
CA ASN A 241 -1.07 8.95 28.45
C ASN A 241 -1.06 7.43 28.28
N LEU A 242 -0.36 6.92 27.26
CA LEU A 242 -0.26 5.49 26.99
C LEU A 242 0.49 4.74 28.11
N ILE A 243 1.57 5.31 28.64
CA ILE A 243 2.29 4.75 29.79
C ILE A 243 1.40 4.73 31.03
N SER A 244 0.66 5.82 31.28
CA SER A 244 -0.25 5.90 32.42
C SER A 244 -1.36 4.86 32.35
N ASP A 245 -1.86 4.58 31.15
CA ASP A 245 -2.84 3.51 30.91
C ASP A 245 -2.22 2.14 31.18
N ALA A 246 -1.06 1.86 30.59
CA ALA A 246 -0.32 0.61 30.77
C ALA A 246 0.02 0.31 32.25
N LYS A 247 0.36 1.33 33.05
CA LYS A 247 0.61 1.17 34.49
C LYS A 247 -0.58 0.59 35.23
N ASN A 248 -1.81 0.94 34.84
CA ASN A 248 -3.03 0.43 35.49
C ASN A 248 -3.24 -1.08 35.21
N HIS A 249 -2.60 -1.61 34.18
CA HIS A 249 -2.70 -3.01 33.75
C HIS A 249 -1.43 -3.82 34.04
N LEU A 250 -0.40 -3.20 34.65
CA LEU A 250 0.91 -3.82 34.83
C LEU A 250 0.87 -4.93 35.90
N LEU A 251 1.23 -6.14 35.49
CA LEU A 251 1.54 -7.25 36.38
C LEU A 251 3.00 -7.11 36.82
N THR A 252 3.21 -6.48 37.99
CA THR A 252 4.55 -6.09 38.46
C THR A 252 5.53 -7.26 38.55
N GLU A 253 5.07 -8.45 38.96
CA GLU A 253 5.92 -9.65 39.06
C GLU A 253 6.44 -10.14 37.71
N LEU A 254 5.67 -9.91 36.65
CA LEU A 254 6.01 -10.33 35.29
C LEU A 254 6.69 -9.21 34.49
N SER A 255 6.63 -7.96 34.97
CA SER A 255 6.92 -6.76 34.19
C SER A 255 6.19 -6.74 32.84
N TYR A 256 4.91 -7.16 32.86
CA TYR A 256 4.10 -7.38 31.66
C TYR A 256 2.68 -6.84 31.81
N PHE A 257 2.06 -6.44 30.71
CA PHE A 257 0.62 -6.18 30.59
C PHE A 257 0.13 -6.65 29.22
N GLU A 258 -1.14 -7.06 29.15
CA GLU A 258 -1.78 -7.49 27.89
C GLU A 258 -1.85 -6.31 26.89
N PRO A 259 -1.93 -6.58 25.56
CA PRO A 259 -1.99 -5.53 24.56
C PRO A 259 -3.08 -4.47 24.80
N LEU A 260 -2.74 -3.19 24.59
CA LEU A 260 -3.64 -2.06 24.79
C LEU A 260 -4.18 -1.50 23.47
N ASP A 261 -5.38 -0.93 23.49
CA ASP A 261 -5.96 -0.28 22.31
C ASP A 261 -5.10 0.88 21.77
N GLY A 262 -4.41 1.60 22.66
CA GLY A 262 -3.53 2.71 22.30
C GLY A 262 -2.31 2.28 21.46
N GLU A 263 -1.97 0.99 21.44
CA GLU A 263 -0.89 0.46 20.60
C GLU A 263 -1.23 0.52 19.11
N LEU A 264 -2.51 0.52 18.74
CA LEU A 264 -2.91 0.72 17.35
C LEU A 264 -2.55 2.13 16.87
N SER A 265 -2.71 3.15 17.72
CA SER A 265 -2.30 4.52 17.43
C SER A 265 -0.76 4.63 17.38
N LEU A 266 -0.06 3.91 18.26
CA LEU A 266 1.40 3.84 18.24
C LEU A 266 1.94 3.19 16.96
N SER A 267 1.34 2.09 16.52
CA SER A 267 1.65 1.44 15.24
C SER A 267 1.47 2.39 14.05
N ARG A 268 0.39 3.19 14.05
CA ARG A 268 0.20 4.24 13.04
C ARG A 268 1.28 5.31 13.12
N CYS A 269 1.66 5.74 14.32
CA CYS A 269 2.75 6.69 14.51
C CYS A 269 4.02 6.22 13.81
N PHE A 270 4.40 4.95 13.96
CA PHE A 270 5.63 4.41 13.36
C PHE A 270 5.52 4.05 11.88
N PHE A 271 4.39 3.51 11.43
CA PHE A 271 4.28 2.88 10.11
C PHE A 271 3.34 3.58 9.13
N CYS A 272 2.70 4.69 9.52
CA CYS A 272 1.88 5.43 8.56
C CYS A 272 2.74 6.06 7.46
N TYR A 273 2.13 6.23 6.29
CA TYR A 273 2.80 6.79 5.12
C TYR A 273 3.41 8.16 5.43
N LYS A 274 4.72 8.32 5.14
CA LYS A 274 5.53 9.51 5.44
C LYS A 274 5.71 9.78 6.95
N SER A 275 5.62 8.75 7.80
CA SER A 275 6.02 8.88 9.19
C SER A 275 7.51 9.23 9.30
N PRO A 276 7.88 10.16 10.20
CA PRO A 276 9.29 10.52 10.40
C PRO A 276 10.12 9.37 10.99
N PHE A 277 9.49 8.39 11.62
CA PHE A 277 10.16 7.23 12.21
C PHE A 277 10.33 6.07 11.21
N GLN A 278 9.60 6.12 10.10
CA GLN A 278 9.45 4.97 9.21
C GLN A 278 10.79 4.50 8.66
N ILE A 279 11.65 5.42 8.20
CA ILE A 279 12.90 5.06 7.51
C ILE A 279 13.83 4.29 8.45
N ASP A 280 14.05 4.80 9.66
CA ASP A 280 14.96 4.18 10.62
C ASP A 280 14.42 2.82 11.09
N ILE A 281 13.12 2.72 11.33
CA ILE A 281 12.48 1.47 11.73
C ILE A 281 12.50 0.44 10.59
N ASP A 282 12.12 0.83 9.37
CA ASP A 282 12.12 -0.07 8.21
C ASP A 282 13.55 -0.57 7.92
N ASN A 283 14.58 0.26 8.11
CA ASN A 283 15.98 -0.16 7.98
C ASN A 283 16.37 -1.28 8.94
N ILE A 284 15.84 -1.29 10.17
CA ILE A 284 16.08 -2.38 11.13
C ILE A 284 15.25 -3.61 10.74
N ILE A 285 13.95 -3.43 10.48
CA ILE A 285 13.03 -4.51 10.11
C ILE A 285 13.52 -5.25 8.87
N ASP A 286 14.09 -4.56 7.90
CA ASP A 286 14.58 -5.15 6.64
C ASP A 286 15.77 -6.10 6.84
N GLN A 287 16.46 -6.00 7.97
CA GLN A 287 17.56 -6.87 8.35
C GLN A 287 17.10 -8.19 8.99
N PHE A 288 15.80 -8.37 9.21
CA PHE A 288 15.23 -9.57 9.86
C PHE A 288 15.72 -10.88 9.21
N ASN A 289 15.84 -10.91 7.89
CA ASN A 289 16.23 -12.10 7.14
C ASN A 289 17.75 -12.31 7.02
N SER A 290 18.54 -11.25 7.17
CA SER A 290 19.98 -11.27 6.97
C SER A 290 20.77 -11.45 8.27
N THR A 291 20.10 -11.33 9.42
CA THR A 291 20.74 -11.25 10.73
C THR A 291 20.32 -12.43 11.61
N PRO A 292 21.24 -13.07 12.34
CA PRO A 292 20.90 -14.12 13.30
C PRO A 292 19.84 -13.64 14.32
N PRO A 293 18.85 -14.46 14.70
CA PRO A 293 17.67 -14.01 15.45
C PRO A 293 17.97 -13.21 16.71
N GLN A 294 18.86 -13.69 17.58
CA GLN A 294 19.19 -13.00 18.84
C GLN A 294 19.98 -11.70 18.64
N ILE A 295 20.80 -11.62 17.58
CA ILE A 295 21.48 -10.38 17.20
C ILE A 295 20.44 -9.36 16.72
N PHE A 296 19.50 -9.80 15.88
CA PHE A 296 18.39 -8.97 15.42
C PHE A 296 17.54 -8.44 16.59
N VAL A 297 17.21 -9.30 17.57
CA VAL A 297 16.47 -8.89 18.78
C VAL A 297 17.22 -7.79 19.54
N SER A 298 18.53 -7.92 19.72
CA SER A 298 19.34 -6.86 20.35
C SER A 298 19.24 -5.54 19.57
N MET A 299 19.37 -5.59 18.24
CA MET A 299 19.25 -4.41 17.38
C MET A 299 17.86 -3.77 17.48
N LEU A 300 16.82 -4.59 17.55
CA LEU A 300 15.44 -4.12 17.68
C LEU A 300 15.21 -3.43 19.03
N ILE A 301 15.75 -3.99 20.13
CA ILE A 301 15.70 -3.38 21.46
C ILE A 301 16.48 -2.06 21.48
N ASP A 302 17.66 -2.00 20.87
CA ASP A 302 18.45 -0.78 20.77
C ASP A 302 17.67 0.33 20.03
N GLU A 303 16.95 -0.03 18.97
CA GLU A 303 16.06 0.89 18.28
C GLU A 303 14.89 1.34 19.16
N CYS A 304 14.27 0.42 19.91
CA CYS A 304 13.23 0.78 20.89
C CYS A 304 13.75 1.80 21.91
N TYR A 305 14.98 1.66 22.39
CA TYR A 305 15.59 2.62 23.32
C TYR A 305 15.77 4.02 22.72
N LYS A 306 16.07 4.14 21.42
CA LYS A 306 16.19 5.44 20.74
C LYS A 306 14.83 6.14 20.61
N LEU A 307 13.75 5.36 20.50
CA LEU A 307 12.39 5.89 20.39
C LEU A 307 11.81 6.40 21.72
N VAL A 308 12.42 6.07 22.87
CA VAL A 308 11.93 6.50 24.20
C VAL A 308 12.11 8.01 24.38
N PRO A 309 11.02 8.79 24.52
CA PRO A 309 11.12 10.23 24.68
C PRO A 309 11.69 10.59 26.06
N ASN A 310 12.70 11.47 26.09
CA ASN A 310 13.31 11.97 27.33
C ASN A 310 13.74 10.85 28.30
N ARG A 311 14.29 9.74 27.77
CA ARG A 311 14.66 8.53 28.52
C ARG A 311 15.38 8.82 29.84
N GLU A 312 16.35 9.73 29.85
CA GLU A 312 17.15 10.07 31.04
C GLU A 312 16.33 10.63 32.22
N LYS A 313 15.16 11.20 31.95
CA LYS A 313 14.27 11.78 32.97
C LYS A 313 13.14 10.83 33.38
N MET A 314 13.03 9.68 32.72
CA MET A 314 11.92 8.75 32.87
C MET A 314 12.23 7.72 33.97
N GLN A 315 11.24 7.38 34.80
CA GLN A 315 11.39 6.32 35.81
C GLN A 315 11.65 4.97 35.14
N THR A 316 12.39 4.07 35.81
CA THR A 316 12.75 2.76 35.25
C THR A 316 11.53 1.94 34.82
N MET A 317 10.45 1.99 35.60
CA MET A 317 9.19 1.30 35.27
C MET A 317 8.58 1.84 33.96
N ASP A 318 8.56 3.16 33.79
CA ASP A 318 8.03 3.83 32.60
C ASP A 318 8.87 3.50 31.37
N GLN A 319 10.20 3.42 31.53
CA GLN A 319 11.10 2.96 30.48
C GLN A 319 10.79 1.51 30.08
N SER A 320 10.62 0.61 31.06
CA SER A 320 10.26 -0.79 30.81
C SER A 320 8.91 -0.93 30.08
N ILE A 321 7.91 -0.13 30.47
CA ILE A 321 6.62 -0.06 29.78
C ILE A 321 6.81 0.39 28.33
N CYS A 322 7.59 1.46 28.08
CA CYS A 322 7.85 1.94 26.72
C CYS A 322 8.51 0.86 25.86
N LEU A 323 9.51 0.17 26.42
CA LEU A 323 10.21 -0.90 25.71
C LEU A 323 9.27 -2.04 25.32
N LEU A 324 8.37 -2.45 26.21
CA LEU A 324 7.38 -3.49 25.89
C LEU A 324 6.44 -3.03 24.76
N LEU A 325 5.91 -1.80 24.84
CA LEU A 325 5.04 -1.22 23.80
C LEU A 325 5.75 -1.15 22.44
N PHE A 326 6.98 -0.63 22.42
CA PHE A 326 7.74 -0.47 21.18
C PHE A 326 8.16 -1.81 20.62
N TYR A 327 8.72 -2.70 21.43
CA TYR A 327 9.12 -4.03 20.99
C TYR A 327 7.91 -4.79 20.43
N ARG A 328 6.76 -4.74 21.11
CA ARG A 328 5.52 -5.36 20.62
C ARG A 328 5.12 -4.79 19.25
N CYS A 329 5.07 -3.47 19.14
CA CYS A 329 4.72 -2.78 17.91
C CYS A 329 5.68 -3.09 16.75
N LEU A 330 6.99 -3.05 16.97
CA LEU A 330 7.99 -3.29 15.94
C LEU A 330 8.08 -4.76 15.53
N PHE A 331 8.03 -5.69 16.48
CA PHE A 331 8.08 -7.11 16.17
C PHE A 331 6.80 -7.58 15.47
N ASN A 332 5.62 -7.04 15.82
CA ASN A 332 4.39 -7.33 15.08
C ASN A 332 4.52 -6.94 13.61
N ARG A 333 5.24 -5.85 13.30
CA ARG A 333 5.53 -5.48 11.91
C ARG A 333 6.47 -6.47 11.22
N CYS A 334 7.44 -7.04 11.95
CA CYS A 334 8.27 -8.13 11.45
C CYS A 334 7.42 -9.37 11.15
N TYR A 335 6.49 -9.71 12.03
CA TYR A 335 5.53 -10.81 11.83
C TYR A 335 4.64 -10.57 10.59
N GLU A 336 4.12 -9.37 10.38
CA GLU A 336 3.34 -9.03 9.18
C GLU A 336 4.15 -9.20 7.89
N LYS A 337 5.42 -8.79 7.88
CA LYS A 337 6.28 -8.79 6.68
C LYS A 337 6.92 -10.15 6.41
N TYR A 338 7.33 -10.86 7.46
CA TYR A 338 8.13 -12.09 7.40
C TYR A 338 7.43 -13.29 8.05
N GLY A 339 6.10 -13.23 8.24
CA GLY A 339 5.33 -14.26 8.92
C GLY A 339 5.53 -15.67 8.38
N LYS A 340 5.78 -15.84 7.07
CA LYS A 340 6.09 -17.17 6.49
C LYS A 340 7.40 -17.78 6.99
N MET A 341 8.37 -16.96 7.37
CA MET A 341 9.66 -17.42 7.90
C MET A 341 9.57 -17.68 9.40
N ILE A 342 8.81 -16.86 10.12
CA ILE A 342 8.54 -17.05 11.55
C ILE A 342 7.67 -18.29 11.76
N CYS A 343 6.62 -18.46 10.95
CA CYS A 343 5.67 -19.56 11.00
C CYS A 343 6.12 -20.72 10.09
N SER A 344 7.10 -21.49 10.54
CA SER A 344 7.40 -22.78 9.91
C SER A 344 6.50 -23.85 10.53
N PHE A 345 5.42 -24.20 9.84
CA PHE A 345 4.49 -25.23 10.31
C PHE A 345 5.09 -26.62 10.13
N ASN A 346 5.24 -27.37 11.21
CA ASN A 346 5.77 -28.73 11.17
C ASN A 346 4.62 -29.75 11.26
N TYR A 347 4.04 -30.07 10.10
CA TYR A 347 2.92 -31.00 10.01
C TYR A 347 3.24 -32.39 10.59
N GLU A 348 4.44 -32.91 10.35
CA GLU A 348 4.85 -34.23 10.85
C GLU A 348 4.90 -34.26 12.37
N SER A 349 5.46 -33.21 13.00
CA SER A 349 5.51 -33.13 14.46
C SER A 349 4.11 -33.01 15.08
N VAL A 350 3.19 -32.28 14.45
CA VAL A 350 1.79 -32.21 14.91
C VAL A 350 1.07 -33.55 14.74
N LEU A 351 1.30 -34.28 13.64
CA LEU A 351 0.78 -35.64 13.48
C LEU A 351 1.33 -36.59 14.56
N LYS A 352 2.62 -36.47 14.88
CA LYS A 352 3.25 -37.24 15.95
C LYS A 352 2.56 -37.00 17.30
N LEU A 353 2.18 -35.76 17.63
CA LEU A 353 1.42 -35.47 18.86
C LEU A 353 0.07 -36.19 18.90
N ASN A 354 -0.62 -36.33 17.75
CA ASN A 354 -1.85 -37.11 17.69
C ASN A 354 -1.63 -38.59 18.03
N GLU A 355 -0.53 -39.18 17.57
CA GLU A 355 -0.21 -40.57 17.92
C GLU A 355 0.22 -40.72 19.38
N ILE A 356 1.05 -39.80 19.90
CA ILE A 356 1.42 -39.78 21.33
C ILE A 356 0.17 -39.68 22.21
N SER A 357 -0.83 -38.88 21.81
CA SER A 357 -2.06 -38.69 22.59
C SER A 357 -2.90 -39.96 22.76
N LYS A 358 -2.69 -40.97 21.90
CA LYS A 358 -3.38 -42.27 21.96
C LYS A 358 -2.70 -43.27 22.87
N VAL A 359 -1.46 -42.99 23.29
CA VAL A 359 -0.67 -43.88 24.16
C VAL A 359 -1.32 -43.94 25.55
N PRO A 360 -1.45 -45.13 26.17
CA PRO A 360 -1.95 -45.27 27.54
C PRO A 360 -1.13 -44.45 28.54
N ALA A 361 -1.81 -43.81 29.49
CA ALA A 361 -1.18 -42.89 30.42
C ALA A 361 -0.11 -43.54 31.34
N LYS A 362 -0.16 -44.87 31.55
CA LYS A 362 0.84 -45.62 32.34
C LYS A 362 2.28 -45.55 31.80
N TYR A 363 2.46 -45.22 30.52
CA TYR A 363 3.78 -45.04 29.91
C TYR A 363 4.38 -43.66 30.16
N PHE A 364 3.63 -42.79 30.85
CA PHE A 364 4.06 -41.45 31.22
C PHE A 364 4.07 -41.34 32.75
N PRO A 365 4.96 -40.51 33.33
CA PRO A 365 5.05 -40.31 34.78
C PRO A 365 3.93 -39.37 35.29
N ILE A 366 2.68 -39.74 35.05
CA ILE A 366 1.52 -38.90 35.36
C ILE A 366 1.18 -38.98 36.86
N PRO A 367 1.10 -37.85 37.57
CA PRO A 367 0.68 -37.84 38.97
C PRO A 367 -0.84 -38.01 39.07
N PHE A 368 -1.31 -39.27 39.08
CA PHE A 368 -2.75 -39.61 39.13
C PHE A 368 -3.48 -39.08 40.37
N ASN A 369 -2.78 -38.71 41.43
CA ASN A 369 -3.37 -38.03 42.59
C ASN A 369 -3.76 -36.57 42.31
N LEU A 370 -3.34 -36.01 41.17
CA LEU A 370 -3.63 -34.64 40.72
C LEU A 370 -4.61 -34.60 39.54
N ILE A 371 -5.16 -35.76 39.16
CA ILE A 371 -6.12 -35.94 38.07
C ILE A 371 -7.29 -36.74 38.60
N ARG A 372 -8.50 -36.43 38.15
CA ARG A 372 -9.72 -37.16 38.58
C ARG A 372 -10.34 -38.05 37.54
N THR A 373 -10.00 -37.85 36.28
CA THR A 373 -10.60 -38.55 35.16
C THR A 373 -9.72 -39.71 34.69
N GLY A 374 -10.37 -40.78 34.25
CA GLY A 374 -9.71 -41.91 33.63
C GLY A 374 -8.85 -42.77 34.55
N THR A 375 -8.13 -43.70 33.93
CA THR A 375 -7.28 -44.70 34.55
C THR A 375 -5.94 -44.77 33.82
N PRO A 376 -4.89 -45.40 34.41
CA PRO A 376 -3.61 -45.54 33.73
C PRO A 376 -3.64 -46.27 32.38
N GLU A 377 -4.70 -47.03 32.11
CA GLU A 377 -4.90 -47.74 30.85
C GLU A 377 -5.57 -46.89 29.77
N ASP A 378 -6.21 -45.78 30.15
CA ASP A 378 -6.84 -44.87 29.19
C ASP A 378 -5.77 -44.08 28.41
N PRO A 379 -6.03 -43.72 27.14
CA PRO A 379 -5.17 -42.82 26.37
C PRO A 379 -4.95 -41.50 27.10
N ILE A 380 -3.69 -41.06 27.22
CA ILE A 380 -3.32 -39.83 27.93
C ILE A 380 -4.09 -38.61 27.44
N GLY A 381 -4.28 -38.47 26.12
CA GLY A 381 -5.04 -37.37 25.54
C GLY A 381 -6.49 -37.36 26.01
N SER A 382 -7.14 -38.53 26.07
CA SER A 382 -8.54 -38.62 26.49
C SER A 382 -8.73 -38.29 27.98
N ILE A 383 -7.74 -38.61 28.82
CA ILE A 383 -7.79 -38.29 30.26
C ILE A 383 -7.88 -36.77 30.46
N PHE A 384 -6.95 -36.03 29.86
CA PHE A 384 -6.85 -34.58 30.00
C PHE A 384 -7.93 -33.83 29.22
N GLU A 385 -8.42 -34.37 28.11
CA GLU A 385 -9.57 -33.83 27.38
C GLU A 385 -10.85 -33.82 28.25
N LYS A 386 -11.05 -34.89 29.02
CA LYS A 386 -12.21 -35.05 29.92
C LYS A 386 -12.09 -34.24 31.21
N ASP A 387 -10.88 -33.90 31.64
CA ASP A 387 -10.68 -33.14 32.88
C ASP A 387 -10.95 -31.65 32.67
N VAL A 388 -12.13 -31.20 33.12
CA VAL A 388 -12.57 -29.80 32.98
C VAL A 388 -11.63 -28.81 33.65
N HIS A 389 -10.85 -29.22 34.65
CA HIS A 389 -9.97 -28.33 35.40
C HIS A 389 -8.70 -27.95 34.64
N PHE A 390 -8.31 -28.73 33.62
CA PHE A 390 -7.17 -28.42 32.75
C PHE A 390 -7.57 -27.72 31.44
N GLN A 391 -8.87 -27.60 31.14
CA GLN A 391 -9.34 -26.98 29.88
C GLN A 391 -8.92 -25.51 29.74
N GLU A 392 -8.88 -24.74 30.82
CA GLU A 392 -8.43 -23.34 30.76
C GLU A 392 -6.94 -23.25 30.37
N ALA A 393 -6.11 -24.14 30.91
CA ALA A 393 -4.70 -24.23 30.54
C ALA A 393 -4.53 -24.64 29.07
N ALA A 394 -5.29 -25.63 28.61
CA ALA A 394 -5.34 -26.02 27.20
C ALA A 394 -5.73 -24.85 26.28
N ASN A 395 -6.71 -24.03 26.68
CA ASN A 395 -7.10 -22.84 25.93
C ASN A 395 -6.00 -21.78 25.86
N PHE A 396 -5.16 -21.64 26.90
CA PHE A 396 -3.99 -20.74 26.85
C PHE A 396 -2.89 -21.26 25.92
N LEU A 397 -2.64 -22.57 25.88
CA LEU A 397 -1.75 -23.17 24.87
C LEU A 397 -2.21 -22.86 23.45
N ASP A 398 -3.51 -23.04 23.18
CA ASP A 398 -4.08 -22.74 21.87
C ASP A 398 -3.90 -21.25 21.53
N LYS A 399 -4.20 -20.35 22.48
CA LYS A 399 -4.02 -18.90 22.32
C LYS A 399 -2.57 -18.50 22.03
N ALA A 400 -1.58 -19.24 22.54
CA ALA A 400 -0.16 -18.95 22.30
C ALA A 400 0.19 -19.00 20.81
N THR A 401 -0.43 -19.91 20.04
CA THR A 401 -0.20 -20.02 18.58
C THR A 401 -0.70 -18.84 17.77
N PHE A 402 -1.67 -18.09 18.31
CA PHE A 402 -2.25 -16.93 17.65
C PHE A 402 -1.56 -15.62 18.03
N GLN A 403 -0.53 -15.67 18.88
CA GLN A 403 0.21 -14.47 19.26
C GLN A 403 1.28 -14.13 18.21
N PRO A 404 1.25 -12.94 17.60
CA PRO A 404 2.26 -12.52 16.63
C PRO A 404 3.58 -12.09 17.28
N ASN A 405 3.60 -11.95 18.62
CA ASN A 405 4.74 -11.49 19.39
C ASN A 405 5.27 -12.59 20.34
N PRO A 406 6.59 -12.78 20.46
CA PRO A 406 7.16 -13.80 21.34
C PRO A 406 6.88 -13.54 22.83
N ILE A 407 6.81 -12.29 23.29
CA ILE A 407 6.52 -11.98 24.70
C ILE A 407 5.06 -12.31 25.01
N ASP A 408 4.14 -11.97 24.11
CA ASP A 408 2.71 -12.26 24.30
C ASP A 408 2.44 -13.78 24.22
N ALA A 409 3.12 -14.49 23.32
CA ALA A 409 3.08 -15.96 23.27
C ALA A 409 3.59 -16.56 24.58
N LEU A 410 4.73 -16.08 25.08
CA LEU A 410 5.34 -16.54 26.32
C LEU A 410 4.45 -16.26 27.54
N TYR A 411 3.72 -15.14 27.54
CA TYR A 411 2.71 -14.87 28.56
C TYR A 411 1.56 -15.88 28.55
N GLN A 412 1.09 -16.32 27.38
CA GLN A 412 0.09 -17.39 27.31
C GLN A 412 0.64 -18.74 27.81
N ILE A 413 1.91 -19.04 27.54
CA ILE A 413 2.58 -20.23 28.11
C ILE A 413 2.67 -20.11 29.64
N HIS A 414 3.06 -18.96 30.16
CA HIS A 414 3.06 -18.72 31.62
C HIS A 414 1.66 -18.94 32.22
N LYS A 415 0.61 -18.41 31.59
CA LYS A 415 -0.78 -18.64 32.02
C LYS A 415 -1.21 -20.10 31.93
N THR A 416 -0.67 -20.86 30.99
CA THR A 416 -0.88 -22.31 30.92
C THR A 416 -0.35 -22.98 32.19
N LEU A 417 0.88 -22.69 32.60
CA LEU A 417 1.48 -23.26 33.82
C LEU A 417 0.71 -22.88 35.08
N VAL A 418 0.26 -21.62 35.16
CA VAL A 418 -0.62 -21.16 36.25
C VAL A 418 -1.95 -21.92 36.24
N GLY A 419 -2.54 -22.15 35.06
CA GLY A 419 -3.75 -22.94 34.89
C GLY A 419 -3.59 -24.39 35.32
N ILE A 420 -2.45 -25.02 35.01
CA ILE A 420 -2.11 -26.39 35.44
C ILE A 420 -1.99 -26.47 36.97
N ASN A 421 -1.28 -25.53 37.60
CA ASN A 421 -1.21 -25.46 39.07
C ASN A 421 -2.62 -25.35 39.69
N LYS A 422 -3.47 -24.49 39.12
CA LYS A 422 -4.87 -24.36 39.58
C LYS A 422 -5.65 -25.65 39.40
N GLY A 423 -5.55 -26.30 38.23
CA GLY A 423 -6.26 -27.54 37.95
C GLY A 423 -5.84 -28.68 38.88
N ALA A 424 -4.54 -28.85 39.09
CA ALA A 424 -3.99 -29.82 40.03
C ALA A 424 -4.46 -29.55 41.47
N LEU A 425 -4.48 -28.28 41.89
CA LEU A 425 -4.98 -27.89 43.21
C LEU A 425 -6.47 -28.24 43.38
N PHE A 426 -7.31 -27.93 42.39
CA PHE A 426 -8.73 -28.29 42.43
C PHE A 426 -8.92 -29.80 42.54
N ASN A 427 -8.16 -30.58 41.78
CA ASN A 427 -8.22 -32.04 41.80
C ASN A 427 -7.75 -32.63 43.13
N ARG A 428 -6.72 -32.06 43.75
CA ARG A 428 -6.22 -32.47 45.07
C ARG A 428 -7.21 -32.18 46.20
N VAL A 429 -7.84 -31.00 46.19
CA VAL A 429 -8.63 -30.49 47.33
C VAL A 429 -10.05 -31.09 47.40
N GLY A 430 -10.67 -31.44 46.28
CA GLY A 430 -12.07 -31.90 46.24
C GLY A 430 -13.01 -30.86 45.64
N GLU A 431 -14.11 -31.26 45.02
CA GLU A 431 -15.22 -30.33 44.64
C GLU A 431 -15.81 -29.60 45.87
N ASN A 432 -15.73 -30.23 47.04
CA ASN A 432 -16.28 -29.71 48.30
C ASN A 432 -15.19 -29.25 49.29
N GLY A 433 -13.92 -29.27 48.88
CA GLY A 433 -12.82 -28.87 49.75
C GLY A 433 -12.54 -27.36 49.65
N THR A 434 -12.31 -26.71 50.79
CA THR A 434 -11.79 -25.35 50.82
C THR A 434 -10.26 -25.41 50.82
N ALA A 435 -9.61 -24.88 49.78
CA ALA A 435 -8.15 -24.80 49.73
C ALA A 435 -7.64 -23.92 50.87
N SER A 436 -6.65 -24.40 51.63
CA SER A 436 -5.95 -23.60 52.62
C SER A 436 -4.98 -22.61 51.94
N ILE A 437 -4.50 -21.62 52.69
CA ILE A 437 -3.45 -20.70 52.19
C ILE A 437 -2.17 -21.47 51.85
N ASP A 438 -1.86 -22.52 52.60
CA ASP A 438 -0.69 -23.36 52.36
C ASP A 438 -0.86 -24.22 51.12
N ASP A 439 -2.09 -24.68 50.83
CA ASP A 439 -2.40 -25.38 49.58
C ASP A 439 -2.15 -24.53 48.34
N VAL A 440 -2.55 -23.25 48.40
CA VAL A 440 -2.36 -22.28 47.31
C VAL A 440 -0.89 -21.93 47.10
N LYS A 441 -0.08 -21.95 48.17
CA LYS A 441 1.36 -21.68 48.12
C LYS A 441 2.18 -22.89 47.69
N GLN A 442 1.63 -24.09 47.76
CA GLN A 442 2.32 -25.30 47.36
C GLN A 442 2.34 -25.42 45.83
N LEU A 443 3.41 -24.88 45.23
CA LEU A 443 3.70 -25.04 43.81
C LEU A 443 4.05 -26.50 43.50
N LEU A 444 3.65 -26.97 42.32
CA LEU A 444 4.07 -28.27 41.81
C LEU A 444 5.60 -28.31 41.65
N CYS A 445 6.19 -29.48 41.90
CA CYS A 445 7.58 -29.70 41.51
C CYS A 445 7.69 -29.71 39.98
N PHE A 446 8.93 -29.60 39.47
CA PHE A 446 9.16 -29.56 38.03
C PHE A 446 8.63 -30.82 37.32
N ASP A 447 8.84 -32.01 37.89
CA ASP A 447 8.42 -33.28 37.28
C ASP A 447 6.90 -33.38 37.14
N ASP A 448 6.15 -33.02 38.20
CA ASP A 448 4.69 -33.00 38.18
C ASP A 448 4.15 -31.94 37.21
N MET A 449 4.74 -30.73 37.22
CA MET A 449 4.35 -29.66 36.30
C MET A 449 4.58 -30.08 34.84
N PHE A 450 5.73 -30.67 34.54
CA PHE A 450 6.08 -31.14 33.20
C PHE A 450 5.13 -32.24 32.72
N ALA A 451 4.86 -33.24 33.57
CA ALA A 451 3.96 -34.35 33.25
C ALA A 451 2.52 -33.87 32.99
N LEU A 452 2.01 -32.95 33.82
CA LEU A 452 0.68 -32.36 33.62
C LEU A 452 0.64 -31.43 32.41
N LEU A 453 1.72 -30.71 32.10
CA LEU A 453 1.81 -29.88 30.90
C LEU A 453 1.78 -30.74 29.62
N LEU A 454 2.52 -31.85 29.60
CA LEU A 454 2.47 -32.83 28.50
C LEU A 454 1.05 -33.38 28.33
N GLY A 455 0.42 -33.82 29.42
CA GLY A 455 -0.96 -34.29 29.39
C GLY A 455 -1.94 -33.24 28.87
N THR A 456 -1.81 -32.00 29.35
CA THR A 456 -2.64 -30.86 28.92
C THR A 456 -2.48 -30.58 27.42
N LEU A 457 -1.26 -30.64 26.88
CA LEU A 457 -0.99 -30.50 25.44
C LEU A 457 -1.67 -31.63 24.64
N LEU A 458 -1.54 -32.88 25.10
CA LEU A 458 -2.07 -34.05 24.39
C LEU A 458 -3.60 -34.14 24.45
N GLY A 459 -4.19 -33.61 25.52
CA GLY A 459 -5.64 -33.47 25.70
C GLY A 459 -6.25 -32.21 25.07
N SER A 460 -5.44 -31.29 24.57
CA SER A 460 -5.92 -30.09 23.86
C SER A 460 -6.15 -30.36 22.37
N ASN A 461 -6.41 -29.30 21.62
CA ASN A 461 -6.46 -29.30 20.16
C ASN A 461 -5.08 -29.51 19.50
N LYS A 462 -4.03 -29.81 20.29
CA LYS A 462 -2.64 -30.06 19.85
C LYS A 462 -2.13 -28.92 18.97
N PRO A 463 -2.10 -27.68 19.51
CA PRO A 463 -1.58 -26.53 18.81
C PRO A 463 -0.15 -26.78 18.32
N ASP A 464 0.27 -26.08 17.26
CA ASP A 464 1.67 -26.14 16.79
C ASP A 464 2.60 -25.44 17.79
N LEU A 465 2.91 -26.17 18.86
CA LEU A 465 3.79 -25.75 19.93
C LEU A 465 5.24 -25.62 19.44
N PHE A 466 5.62 -26.36 18.39
CA PHE A 466 6.97 -26.31 17.83
C PHE A 466 7.24 -24.94 17.20
N PHE A 467 6.26 -24.40 16.47
CA PHE A 467 6.28 -23.03 16.01
C PHE A 467 6.42 -22.04 17.18
N VAL A 468 5.57 -22.16 18.21
CA VAL A 468 5.57 -21.25 19.36
C VAL A 468 6.92 -21.27 20.08
N SER A 469 7.46 -22.46 20.34
CA SER A 469 8.79 -22.65 20.93
C SER A 469 9.87 -22.02 20.07
N THR A 470 9.88 -22.28 18.76
CA THR A 470 10.86 -21.70 17.83
C THR A 470 10.81 -20.18 17.83
N MET A 471 9.61 -19.59 17.79
CA MET A 471 9.42 -18.15 17.80
C MET A 471 9.93 -17.53 19.11
N ILE A 472 9.58 -18.10 20.26
CA ILE A 472 10.03 -17.61 21.57
C ILE A 472 11.55 -17.77 21.71
N SER A 473 12.10 -18.96 21.46
CA SER A 473 13.53 -19.23 21.65
C SER A 473 14.41 -18.37 20.72
N ASN A 474 13.93 -18.06 19.51
CA ASN A 474 14.67 -17.25 18.55
C ASN A 474 14.49 -15.75 18.75
N TYR A 475 13.31 -15.30 19.18
CA TYR A 475 12.99 -13.87 19.12
C TYR A 475 12.63 -13.23 20.46
N ALA A 476 12.37 -13.97 21.55
CA ALA A 476 12.15 -13.34 22.86
C ALA A 476 13.42 -12.58 23.33
N PRO A 477 13.27 -11.41 23.98
CA PRO A 477 14.38 -10.61 24.49
C PRO A 477 14.96 -11.23 25.77
N LYS A 478 15.78 -12.29 25.63
CA LYS A 478 16.26 -13.13 26.74
C LYS A 478 16.89 -12.34 27.90
N MET A 479 17.61 -11.26 27.59
CA MET A 479 18.28 -10.41 28.60
C MET A 479 17.32 -9.55 29.44
N SER A 480 16.01 -9.60 29.16
CA SER A 480 15.00 -8.73 29.77
C SER A 480 13.75 -9.49 30.21
N LEU A 481 13.79 -10.83 30.22
CA LEU A 481 12.69 -11.65 30.71
C LEU A 481 12.66 -11.65 32.25
N SER A 482 11.45 -11.73 32.81
CA SER A 482 11.28 -11.99 34.24
C SER A 482 11.57 -13.47 34.54
N PRO A 483 11.94 -13.83 35.79
CA PRO A 483 12.19 -15.23 36.15
C PRO A 483 11.00 -16.16 35.85
N SER A 484 9.77 -15.65 35.97
CA SER A 484 8.55 -16.40 35.63
C SER A 484 8.44 -16.70 34.14
N PHE A 485 8.90 -15.81 33.28
CA PHE A 485 8.97 -16.00 31.83
C PHE A 485 10.13 -16.92 31.43
N GLU A 486 11.28 -16.81 32.08
CA GLU A 486 12.38 -17.77 31.88
C GLU A 486 11.96 -19.19 32.26
N TYR A 487 11.26 -19.36 33.39
CA TYR A 487 10.69 -20.65 33.79
C TYR A 487 9.67 -21.18 32.79
N ALA A 488 8.79 -20.32 32.28
CA ALA A 488 7.81 -20.69 31.27
C ALA A 488 8.48 -21.14 29.95
N GLN A 489 9.52 -20.42 29.52
CA GLN A 489 10.30 -20.76 28.34
C GLN A 489 11.03 -22.10 28.51
N ALA A 490 11.65 -22.35 29.66
CA ALA A 490 12.35 -23.61 29.92
C ALA A 490 11.41 -24.83 29.87
N ASN A 491 10.19 -24.71 30.43
CA ASN A 491 9.19 -25.77 30.34
C ASN A 491 8.73 -26.03 28.90
N LEU A 492 8.55 -24.97 28.12
CA LEU A 492 8.17 -25.05 26.71
C LEU A 492 9.25 -25.74 25.87
N GLU A 493 10.52 -25.36 26.06
CA GLU A 493 11.66 -25.94 25.36
C GLU A 493 11.81 -27.43 25.71
N ALA A 494 11.73 -27.77 27.01
CA ALA A 494 11.78 -29.15 27.46
C ALA A 494 10.63 -30.00 26.88
N LEU A 495 9.41 -29.47 26.85
CA LEU A 495 8.24 -30.16 26.31
C LEU A 495 8.38 -30.41 24.81
N THR A 496 8.83 -29.40 24.08
CA THR A 496 9.07 -29.47 22.64
C THR A 496 10.14 -30.51 22.34
N GLU A 497 11.27 -30.47 23.05
CA GLU A 497 12.36 -31.44 22.90
C GLU A 497 11.91 -32.87 23.22
N HIS A 498 11.13 -33.05 24.29
CA HIS A 498 10.56 -34.35 24.65
C HIS A 498 9.66 -34.90 23.54
N CYS A 499 8.73 -34.10 23.01
CA CYS A 499 7.83 -34.54 21.94
C CYS A 499 8.59 -34.89 20.65
N LEU A 500 9.62 -34.11 20.29
CA LEU A 500 10.47 -34.40 19.14
C LEU A 500 11.24 -35.70 19.31
N LYS A 501 11.80 -35.95 20.50
CA LYS A 501 12.61 -37.14 20.81
C LYS A 501 11.80 -38.37 21.22
N PHE A 502 10.49 -38.23 21.45
CA PHE A 502 9.65 -39.35 21.89
C PHE A 502 9.70 -40.51 20.88
N ASP A 503 10.18 -41.67 21.32
CA ASP A 503 10.32 -42.85 20.47
C ASP A 503 9.00 -43.62 20.44
N MET A 504 8.17 -43.29 19.46
CA MET A 504 6.87 -43.95 19.25
C MET A 504 7.03 -45.44 18.97
N GLU A 505 8.06 -45.85 18.24
CA GLU A 505 8.25 -47.27 17.90
C GLU A 505 8.59 -48.09 19.13
N LYS A 506 9.49 -47.58 19.98
CA LYS A 506 9.83 -48.22 21.25
C LYS A 506 8.59 -48.34 22.13
N CYS A 507 7.81 -47.28 22.27
CA CYS A 507 6.58 -47.30 23.08
C CYS A 507 5.56 -48.32 22.53
N LEU A 508 5.36 -48.38 21.21
CA LEU A 508 4.46 -49.37 20.59
C LEU A 508 4.92 -50.81 20.78
N ARG A 509 6.24 -51.09 20.73
CA ARG A 509 6.80 -52.41 21.06
C ARG A 509 6.49 -52.81 22.51
N GLU A 510 6.69 -51.88 23.45
CA GLU A 510 6.37 -52.09 24.87
C GLU A 510 4.86 -52.32 25.10
N ILE A 511 3.99 -51.64 24.34
CA ILE A 511 2.54 -51.86 24.39
C ILE A 511 2.16 -53.26 23.89
N ASN A 512 2.80 -53.72 22.81
CA ASN A 512 2.52 -55.02 22.22
C ASN A 512 3.17 -56.19 22.97
N GLY A 513 3.95 -55.92 24.03
CA GLY A 513 4.69 -56.94 24.78
C GLY A 513 5.85 -57.55 23.99
N GLU A 514 6.36 -56.84 22.98
CA GLU A 514 7.55 -57.25 22.24
C GLU A 514 8.81 -56.88 23.06
N GLU A 515 9.42 -57.88 23.71
CA GLU A 515 10.68 -57.68 24.41
C GLU A 515 11.76 -57.16 23.44
N THR A 516 12.31 -55.99 23.72
CA THR A 516 13.54 -55.51 23.11
C THR A 516 14.64 -56.51 23.42
N LYS A 517 14.95 -57.39 22.46
CA LYS A 517 16.25 -58.08 22.43
C LYS A 517 17.29 -57.00 22.23
N GLU A 518 17.84 -56.48 23.32
CA GLU A 518 19.03 -55.64 23.26
C GLU A 518 20.10 -56.40 22.49
N GLU A 519 20.42 -55.89 21.31
CA GLU A 519 21.60 -56.29 20.56
C GLU A 519 22.83 -55.97 21.42
N ASN A 520 23.28 -56.97 22.17
CA ASN A 520 24.65 -57.06 22.67
C ASN A 520 25.61 -57.10 21.46
N VAL A 521 25.81 -55.96 20.79
CA VAL A 521 26.91 -55.77 19.84
C VAL A 521 28.12 -55.29 20.64
N ASN A 522 28.81 -56.29 21.17
CA ASN A 522 30.26 -56.40 21.30
C ASN A 522 31.05 -55.10 21.47
N SER A 523 31.41 -54.82 22.72
CA SER A 523 32.75 -54.35 23.05
C SER A 523 33.78 -55.40 22.61
N SER A 524 34.59 -55.06 21.61
CA SER A 524 35.87 -55.69 21.29
C SER A 524 36.84 -54.60 20.85
#